data_AF-A0A5C6Z3P5-F1
#
_entry.id   AF-A0A5C6Z3P5-F1
#
_cell.length_a   1.000
_cell.length_b   1.000
_cell.length_c   1.000
_cell.angle_alpha   90.00
_cell.angle_beta   90.00
_cell.angle_gamma   90.00
#
_symmetry.space_group_name_H-M   'P 1'
#
loop_
_entity.id
_entity.type
_entity.pdbx_description
1 polymer ?
#
loop_
_entity_poly.entity_id
_entity_poly.type
_entity_poly.pdbx_seq_one_letter_code
_entity_poly.pdbx_strand_id
1 'polypeptide(L)' 'MKILKNMLFSVILLILATSYAQKPTEVPKPSEKPIDLTNPADIIIYIILPLCAVLLFFIWKGKQKRKNQ' A
#
# COMPACT_ATOMS: atom_id res chain seq x y z
N MET A 1 -6.27 -39.29 -0.05
CA MET A 1 -4.85 -38.93 -0.27
C MET A 1 -4.62 -37.80 -1.27
N LYS A 2 -5.42 -37.66 -2.35
CA LYS A 2 -5.24 -36.59 -3.35
C LYS A 2 -5.31 -35.17 -2.73
N ILE A 3 -6.34 -34.91 -1.91
CA ILE A 3 -6.54 -33.59 -1.27
C ILE A 3 -5.40 -33.24 -0.30
N LEU A 4 -4.95 -34.19 0.52
CA LEU A 4 -3.84 -33.98 1.46
C LEU A 4 -2.53 -33.69 0.72
N LYS A 5 -2.25 -34.38 -0.39
CA LYS A 5 -1.08 -34.13 -1.23
C LYS A 5 -1.13 -32.75 -1.88
N ASN A 6 -2.30 -32.33 -2.35
CA ASN A 6 -2.49 -31.01 -2.94
C ASN A 6 -2.34 -29.89 -1.91
N MET A 7 -2.82 -30.09 -0.67
CA MET A 7 -2.57 -29.14 0.43
C MET A 7 -1.09 -29.01 0.75
N LEU A 8 -0.38 -30.14 0.87
CA LEU A 8 1.05 -30.16 1.16
C LEU A 8 1.84 -29.42 0.07
N PHE A 9 1.49 -29.65 -1.19
CA PHE A 9 2.10 -28.96 -2.33
C PHE A 9 1.88 -27.44 -2.27
N SER A 10 0.66 -26.99 -1.97
CA SER A 10 0.34 -25.56 -1.84
C SER A 10 1.11 -24.88 -0.69
N VAL A 11 1.29 -25.57 0.43
CA VAL A 11 2.07 -25.04 1.56
C VAL A 11 3.55 -24.90 1.19
N ILE A 12 4.12 -25.90 0.53
CA ILE A 12 5.51 -25.85 0.04
C ILE A 12 5.70 -24.71 -0.95
N LEU A 13 4.75 -24.53 -1.88
CA LEU A 13 4.79 -23.44 -2.86
C LEU A 13 4.74 -22.06 -2.18
N LEU A 14 3.92 -21.91 -1.14
CA LEU A 14 3.82 -20.66 -0.39
C LEU A 14 5.12 -20.31 0.35
N ILE A 15 5.75 -21.30 0.99
CA ILE A 15 7.02 -21.12 1.70
C ILE A 15 8.15 -20.73 0.74
N LEU A 16 8.20 -21.35 -0.44
CA LEU A 16 9.16 -20.99 -1.49
C LEU A 16 8.91 -19.56 -1.99
N ALA A 17 7.66 -19.19 -2.26
CA ALA A 17 7.31 -17.85 -2.72
C ALA A 17 7.74 -16.75 -1.73
N THR A 18 7.55 -16.96 -0.42
CA THR A 18 8.00 -16.00 0.61
C THR A 18 9.52 -15.96 0.76
N SER A 19 10.22 -17.05 0.44
CA SER A 19 11.69 -17.10 0.53
C SER A 19 12.37 -16.28 -0.58
N TYR A 20 11.72 -16.11 -1.73
CA TYR A 20 12.19 -15.23 -2.81
C TYR A 20 11.85 -13.75 -2.60
N ALA A 21 11.12 -13.39 -1.53
CA ALA A 21 10.86 -11.99 -1.17
C ALA A 21 12.06 -11.35 -0.44
N GLN A 22 13.28 -11.56 -0.95
CA GLN A 22 14.49 -11.01 -0.35
C GLN A 22 14.56 -9.50 -0.63
N LYS A 23 14.67 -8.71 0.44
CA LYS A 23 14.92 -7.27 0.33
C LYS A 23 16.31 -7.06 -0.31
N PRO A 24 16.44 -6.30 -1.40
CA PRO A 24 17.72 -6.05 -2.04
C PRO A 24 18.68 -5.37 -1.05
N THR A 25 19.87 -5.94 -0.89
CA THR A 25 20.87 -5.51 0.10
C THR A 25 21.77 -4.39 -0.41
N GLU A 26 21.98 -4.31 -1.72
CA GLU A 26 22.95 -3.42 -2.36
C GLU A 26 22.35 -2.09 -2.86
N VAL A 27 21.03 -1.95 -2.81
CA VAL A 27 20.37 -0.69 -3.21
C VAL A 27 20.26 0.26 -2.02
N PRO A 28 20.40 1.58 -2.23
CA PRO A 28 20.13 2.58 -1.19
C PRO A 28 18.76 2.33 -0.57
N LYS A 29 18.76 2.04 0.73
CA LYS A 29 17.53 1.83 1.47
C LYS A 29 16.86 3.18 1.66
N PRO A 30 15.51 3.27 1.55
CA PRO A 30 14.81 4.44 2.02
C PRO A 30 15.18 4.69 3.48
N SER A 31 15.22 5.97 3.87
CA SER A 31 15.65 6.38 5.21
C SER A 31 14.83 5.64 6.27
N GLU A 32 15.51 5.07 7.27
CA GLU A 32 14.84 4.49 8.46
C GLU A 32 14.38 5.56 9.45
N LYS A 33 14.61 6.84 9.11
CA LYS A 33 14.18 7.97 9.92
C LYS A 33 12.65 8.05 9.97
N PRO A 34 12.08 8.48 11.11
CA PRO A 34 10.67 8.80 11.16
C PRO A 34 10.35 9.94 10.19
N ILE A 35 9.06 10.05 9.83
CA ILE A 35 8.55 11.16 9.03
C ILE A 35 8.91 12.47 9.72
N ASP A 36 9.55 13.39 8.99
CA ASP A 36 9.99 14.66 9.52
C ASP A 36 8.87 15.71 9.37
N LEU A 37 8.16 15.98 10.46
CA LEU A 37 7.09 16.98 10.49
C LEU A 37 7.60 18.43 10.42
N THR A 38 8.90 18.65 10.31
CA THR A 38 9.52 19.96 10.03
C THR A 38 9.79 20.13 8.54
N ASN A 39 9.85 19.04 7.78
CA ASN A 39 10.07 19.06 6.35
C ASN A 39 8.74 19.32 5.61
N PRO A 40 8.63 20.39 4.80
CA PRO A 40 7.39 20.69 4.10
C PRO A 40 6.98 19.58 3.12
N ALA A 41 7.92 18.87 2.49
CA ALA A 41 7.61 17.78 1.57
C ALA A 41 6.92 16.60 2.30
N ASP A 42 7.44 16.22 3.46
CA ASP A 42 6.87 15.14 4.28
C ASP A 42 5.45 15.47 4.74
N ILE A 43 5.22 16.71 5.19
CA ILE A 43 3.87 17.18 5.57
C ILE A 43 2.93 17.14 4.37
N ILE A 44 3.37 17.63 3.21
CA ILE A 44 2.54 17.68 2.00
C ILE A 44 2.15 16.26 1.56
N ILE A 45 3.12 15.34 1.47
CA ILE A 45 2.90 13.99 0.94
C ILE A 45 2.11 13.14 1.92
N TYR A 46 2.46 13.16 3.21
CA TYR A 46 1.91 12.22 4.17
C TYR A 46 0.65 12.72 4.89
N ILE A 47 0.37 14.04 4.86
CA ILE A 47 -0.80 14.63 5.54
C ILE A 47 -1.72 15.33 4.55
N ILE A 48 -1.21 16.30 3.81
CA ILE A 48 -2.05 17.16 2.97
C ILE A 48 -2.65 16.38 1.80
N LEU A 49 -1.86 15.58 1.09
CA LEU A 49 -2.32 14.83 -0.08
C LEU A 49 -3.46 13.83 0.27
N PRO A 50 -3.39 13.02 1.36
CA PRO A 50 -4.52 12.22 1.81
C PRO A 50 -5.78 13.04 2.15
N LEU A 51 -5.62 14.18 2.85
CA LEU A 51 -6.75 15.05 3.18
C LEU A 51 -7.39 15.64 1.92
N CYS A 52 -6.59 16.07 0.95
CA CYS A 52 -7.06 16.53 -0.35
C CYS A 52 -7.82 15.43 -1.10
N ALA A 53 -7.33 14.19 -1.09
CA ALA A 53 -8.02 13.07 -1.74
C ALA A 53 -9.40 12.83 -1.12
N VAL A 54 -9.51 12.87 0.21
CA VAL A 54 -10.78 12.73 0.94
C VAL A 54 -11.73 13.90 0.60
N LEU A 55 -11.24 15.14 0.63
CA LEU A 55 -12.04 16.31 0.29
C LEU A 55 -12.56 16.25 -1.16
N LEU A 56 -11.68 15.93 -2.11
CA LEU A 56 -12.04 15.80 -3.51
C LEU A 56 -13.05 14.67 -3.74
N PHE A 57 -12.92 13.55 -3.03
CA PHE A 57 -13.90 12.47 -3.06
C PHE A 57 -15.30 12.95 -2.65
N PHE A 58 -15.42 13.70 -1.56
CA PHE A 58 -16.71 14.23 -1.11
C PHE A 58 -17.29 15.26 -2.08
N ILE A 59 -16.44 16.14 -2.64
CA ILE A 59 -16.87 17.12 -3.66
C ILE A 59 -17.40 16.39 -4.91
N TRP A 60 -16.65 15.40 -5.40
CA TRP A 60 -17.04 14.61 -6.56
C TRP A 60 -18.36 13.87 -6.33
N LYS A 61 -18.50 13.22 -5.16
CA LYS A 61 -19.72 12.52 -4.78
C LYS A 61 -20.92 13.46 -4.63
N GLY A 62 -20.70 14.68 -4.15
CA GLY A 62 -21.72 15.73 -4.10
C GLY A 62 -22.19 16.18 -5.50
N LYS A 63 -21.26 16.30 -6.46
CA LYS A 63 -21.59 16.66 -7.85
C LYS A 63 -22.39 15.57 -8.58
N GLN A 64 -22.09 14.30 -8.36
CA GLN A 64 -22.87 13.21 -8.97
C GLN A 64 -24.34 13.19 -8.54
N LYS A 65 -24.64 13.53 -7.28
CA LYS A 65 -26.04 13.62 -6.81
C LYS A 65 -26.85 14.70 -7.52
N ARG A 66 -26.19 15.80 -7.94
CA ARG A 66 -26.84 16.91 -8.65
C ARG A 66 -27.00 16.67 -10.16
N LYS A 67 -26.28 15.69 -10.73
CA LYS A 67 -26.37 15.34 -12.15
C LYS A 67 -27.50 14.34 -12.45
N ASN A 68 -27.94 13.60 -11.43
CA ASN A 68 -28.99 12.57 -11.52
C ASN A 68 -30.33 13.03 -10.91
N GLN A 69 -30.44 14.30 -10.52
CA GLN A 69 -31.69 15.01 -10.22
C GLN A 69 -31.99 15.94 -11.38
#